data_AF-A0A4Q6JFU7-F1
#
_entry.id   AF-A0A4Q6JFU7-F1
#
_cell.length_a   1.000
_cell.length_b   1.000
_cell.length_c   1.000
_cell.angle_alpha   90.00
_cell.angle_beta   90.00
_cell.angle_gamma   90.00
#
_symmetry.space_group_name_H-M   'P 1'
#
loop_
_entity.id
_entity.type
_entity.pdbx_description
1 polymer ?
#
loop_
_entity_poly.entity_id
_entity_poly.type
_entity_poly.pdbx_seq_one_letter_code
_entity_poly.pdbx_strand_id
1 'polypeptide(L)'
;MIKQLLLITFTFCSLSSYAKINELPEEFSDFSLNRDIKVSYEDLDKLLEMTVIDMGKSDRSSRKSQSSIGTRMKSHKNNDTALEANRFFFEGVVKSDIKDGFHKIRLSLEKVPSEVSLNDLSLDEQLAYWLNLYNTAMVEKLIEHYPVRDTEDLLFGDDSILEDEFLTVAGYKLSLNDIQHKIVFEKFGKKKPIVMYGFYQGNIGSPNLRDEAYKGSKVYHQLVENGEEFVNSNRGMQIKRKNRLYVSKYYEQAESLFSDFENDLREHLEDYAEGQMKSDVKYAKRFKIDIEDWSITDLYGTDRDYGGSASTNPAAMLNAVVSNSAVPIGPEGSGAGIGAVNVSHITDSIMMRTMDFGRFSPEMLEKIKKLNLKRQDNSGSVEIKDLDSKN
;
A
#
# COMPACT_ATOMS: atom_id res chain seq x y z
N MET A 1 25.93 38.92 57.83
CA MET A 1 26.48 37.81 57.01
C MET A 1 25.34 36.86 56.68
N ILE A 2 24.70 37.04 55.51
CA ILE A 2 23.61 36.18 55.04
C ILE A 2 24.11 35.54 53.75
N LYS A 3 24.26 34.20 53.75
CA LYS A 3 24.72 33.41 52.60
C LYS A 3 23.58 33.30 51.58
N GLN A 4 23.87 33.67 50.33
CA GLN A 4 23.05 33.38 49.16
C GLN A 4 23.05 31.87 48.89
N LEU A 5 21.85 31.31 48.68
CA LEU A 5 21.66 29.98 48.10
C LEU A 5 21.25 30.18 46.64
N LEU A 6 22.15 29.81 45.73
CA LEU A 6 21.96 29.90 44.28
C LEU A 6 21.48 28.51 43.82
N LEU A 7 20.19 28.38 43.53
CA LEU A 7 19.58 27.16 43.01
C LEU A 7 19.66 27.19 41.48
N ILE A 8 20.63 26.47 40.92
CA ILE A 8 20.72 26.20 39.48
C ILE A 8 19.83 24.99 39.21
N THR A 9 18.67 25.20 38.59
CA THR A 9 17.87 24.13 38.00
C THR A 9 18.06 24.15 36.49
N PHE A 10 18.98 23.30 36.02
CA PHE A 10 19.11 22.94 34.61
C PHE A 10 18.66 21.47 34.48
N THR A 11 17.44 21.26 34.00
CA THR A 11 16.99 19.99 33.43
C THR A 11 15.93 20.30 32.38
N PHE A 12 16.41 20.62 31.18
CA PHE A 12 15.62 20.58 29.96
C PHE A 12 15.38 19.10 29.63
N CYS A 13 14.31 18.53 30.18
CA CYS A 13 13.82 17.21 29.79
C CYS A 13 12.75 17.46 28.72
N SER A 14 13.13 17.45 27.44
CA SER A 14 12.17 17.46 26.34
C SER A 14 11.45 16.11 26.31
N LEU A 15 10.38 16.00 27.09
CA LEU A 15 9.38 14.96 26.92
C LEU A 15 8.66 15.25 25.60
N SER A 16 9.09 14.60 24.52
CA SER A 16 8.30 14.54 23.28
C SER A 16 7.02 13.75 23.59
N SER A 17 5.97 14.47 23.98
CA SER A 17 4.64 13.90 24.14
C SER A 17 4.10 13.61 22.75
N TYR A 18 4.06 12.34 22.37
CA TYR A 18 3.42 11.93 21.12
C TYR A 18 1.91 12.14 21.24
N ALA A 19 1.33 12.86 20.28
CA ALA A 19 -0.11 13.07 20.22
C ALA A 19 -0.79 11.96 19.40
N LYS A 20 -1.95 11.50 19.89
CA LYS A 20 -2.87 10.62 19.14
C LYS A 20 -3.74 11.47 18.22
N ILE A 21 -4.02 10.98 17.01
CA ILE A 21 -4.88 11.68 16.05
C ILE A 21 -6.34 11.29 16.26
N ASN A 22 -7.16 12.28 16.62
CA ASN A 22 -8.62 12.18 16.57
C ASN A 22 -9.20 12.95 15.38
N GLU A 23 -8.56 14.07 15.01
CA GLU A 23 -8.92 14.94 13.88
C GLU A 23 -7.65 15.31 13.11
N LEU A 24 -7.77 15.70 11.84
CA LEU A 24 -6.64 16.05 10.97
C LEU A 24 -5.78 17.16 11.62
N PRO A 25 -4.51 16.89 11.99
CA PRO A 25 -3.62 17.87 12.59
C PRO A 25 -3.34 19.07 11.69
N GLU A 26 -3.05 20.22 12.29
CA GLU A 26 -2.74 21.46 11.56
C GLU A 26 -1.46 21.31 10.71
N GLU A 27 -0.52 20.49 11.16
CA GLU A 27 0.71 20.14 10.48
C GLU A 27 0.48 19.38 9.17
N PHE A 28 -0.71 18.80 9.00
CA PHE A 28 -1.11 18.01 7.84
C PHE A 28 -2.31 18.62 7.11
N SER A 29 -2.84 19.76 7.52
CA SER A 29 -4.10 20.31 6.98
C SER A 29 -3.88 21.22 5.76
N ASP A 30 -2.79 22.00 5.74
CA ASP A 30 -2.53 23.01 4.71
C ASP A 30 -1.71 22.45 3.52
N PHE A 31 -1.48 23.27 2.51
CA PHE A 31 -0.67 22.93 1.35
C PHE A 31 -0.07 24.16 0.67
N SER A 32 1.05 23.93 -0.01
CA SER A 32 1.71 24.98 -0.79
C SER A 32 1.28 24.93 -2.24
N LEU A 33 1.20 26.10 -2.87
CA LEU A 33 1.06 26.20 -4.33
C LEU A 33 2.39 25.96 -5.06
N ASN A 34 3.50 25.91 -4.33
CA ASN A 34 4.82 25.64 -4.90
C ASN A 34 4.97 24.14 -5.23
N ARG A 35 5.17 23.83 -6.51
CA ARG A 35 5.34 22.46 -7.03
C ARG A 35 6.81 22.07 -7.23
N ASP A 36 7.74 22.92 -6.81
CA ASP A 36 9.16 22.70 -7.04
C ASP A 36 9.78 21.72 -6.06
N ILE A 37 9.16 21.52 -4.89
CA ILE A 37 9.60 20.55 -3.89
C ILE A 37 9.01 19.19 -4.26
N LYS A 38 9.88 18.21 -4.48
CA LYS A 38 9.54 16.84 -4.89
C LYS A 38 10.33 15.86 -4.04
N VAL A 39 9.64 14.87 -3.51
CA VAL A 39 10.23 13.79 -2.74
C VAL A 39 10.70 12.70 -3.71
N SER A 40 11.94 12.25 -3.56
CA SER A 40 12.49 11.15 -4.36
C SER A 40 12.06 9.79 -3.79
N TYR A 41 11.60 8.92 -4.69
CA TYR A 41 11.18 7.55 -4.42
C TYR A 41 11.95 6.52 -5.27
N GLU A 42 13.12 6.89 -5.82
CA GLU A 42 13.88 6.01 -6.74
C GLU A 42 14.34 4.69 -6.11
N ASP A 43 14.55 4.68 -4.81
CA ASP A 43 14.88 3.49 -4.02
C ASP A 43 13.66 2.56 -3.88
N LEU A 44 12.49 3.13 -3.61
CA LEU A 44 11.23 2.42 -3.52
C LEU A 44 10.81 1.87 -4.88
N ASP A 45 10.95 2.66 -5.96
CA ASP A 45 10.71 2.22 -7.33
C ASP A 45 11.51 0.94 -7.64
N LYS A 46 12.81 0.92 -7.33
CA LYS A 46 13.67 -0.26 -7.58
C LYS A 46 13.25 -1.47 -6.77
N LEU A 47 12.87 -1.27 -5.50
CA LEU A 47 12.40 -2.40 -4.68
C LEU A 47 11.07 -2.94 -5.20
N LEU A 48 10.12 -2.08 -5.56
CA LEU A 48 8.84 -2.49 -6.11
C LEU A 48 9.01 -3.19 -7.45
N GLU A 49 9.81 -2.64 -8.37
CA GLU A 49 10.11 -3.26 -9.68
C GLU A 49 10.72 -4.67 -9.55
N MET A 50 11.53 -4.91 -8.51
CA MET A 50 12.14 -6.22 -8.27
C MET A 50 11.22 -7.23 -7.57
N THR A 51 10.24 -6.76 -6.80
CA THR A 51 9.46 -7.60 -5.89
C THR A 51 8.01 -7.78 -6.32
N VAL A 52 7.48 -6.86 -7.12
CA VAL A 52 6.12 -6.86 -7.65
C VAL A 52 6.15 -7.39 -9.08
N ILE A 53 5.23 -8.30 -9.39
CA ILE A 53 4.96 -8.80 -10.72
C ILE A 53 3.62 -8.24 -11.16
N ASP A 54 3.65 -7.39 -12.19
CA ASP A 54 2.46 -6.92 -12.88
C ASP A 54 1.80 -8.08 -13.63
N MET A 55 0.57 -8.39 -13.25
CA MET A 55 -0.23 -9.45 -13.90
C MET A 55 -1.04 -8.89 -15.09
N GLY A 56 -1.04 -7.57 -15.28
CA GLY A 56 -1.79 -6.88 -16.32
C GLY A 56 -3.28 -6.74 -16.02
N LYS A 57 -4.02 -6.16 -16.98
CA LYS A 57 -5.47 -6.01 -16.88
C LYS A 57 -6.16 -7.38 -16.87
N SER A 58 -7.21 -7.49 -16.05
CA SER A 58 -8.11 -8.63 -16.03
C SER A 58 -8.63 -8.99 -17.41
N ASP A 59 -8.42 -10.23 -17.84
CA ASP A 59 -9.13 -10.82 -18.98
C ASP A 59 -10.48 -11.42 -18.57
N ARG A 60 -10.81 -11.32 -17.27
CA ARG A 60 -11.98 -11.86 -16.60
C ARG A 60 -12.16 -13.38 -16.81
N SER A 61 -11.10 -14.08 -17.21
CA SER A 61 -11.11 -15.52 -17.38
C SER A 61 -11.06 -16.21 -16.01
N SER A 62 -11.73 -17.36 -15.92
CA SER A 62 -11.67 -18.17 -14.71
C SER A 62 -10.67 -19.32 -14.89
N ARG A 63 -9.94 -19.61 -13.82
CA ARG A 63 -9.06 -20.77 -13.76
C ARG A 63 -9.88 -22.04 -13.93
N LYS A 64 -9.43 -22.93 -14.82
CA LYS A 64 -9.97 -24.29 -14.91
C LYS A 64 -9.54 -25.10 -13.69
N SER A 65 -10.50 -25.61 -12.92
CA SER A 65 -10.22 -26.55 -11.83
C SER A 65 -9.54 -27.81 -12.39
N GLN A 66 -8.26 -28.00 -12.08
CA GLN A 66 -7.57 -29.26 -12.32
C GLN A 66 -7.81 -30.21 -11.15
N SER A 67 -8.16 -31.46 -11.43
CA SER A 67 -8.30 -32.50 -10.42
C SER A 67 -7.00 -33.30 -10.35
N SER A 68 -6.36 -33.32 -9.18
CA SER A 68 -5.26 -34.25 -8.91
C SER A 68 -5.83 -35.67 -8.75
N ILE A 69 -5.22 -36.65 -9.43
CA ILE A 69 -5.57 -38.06 -9.29
C ILE A 69 -4.97 -38.56 -7.96
N GLY A 70 -5.79 -39.23 -7.13
CA GLY A 70 -5.30 -39.93 -5.94
C GLY A 70 -5.51 -39.22 -4.60
N THR A 71 -6.02 -37.99 -4.59
CA THR A 71 -6.36 -37.25 -3.35
C THR A 71 -7.69 -36.51 -3.50
N ARG A 72 -8.62 -36.69 -2.55
CA ARG A 72 -9.90 -35.94 -2.51
C ARG A 72 -9.77 -34.56 -1.87
N MET A 73 -8.65 -34.27 -1.22
CA MET A 73 -8.35 -32.95 -0.66
C MET A 73 -7.90 -32.00 -1.78
N LYS A 74 -8.43 -30.77 -1.73
CA LYS A 74 -8.05 -29.68 -2.62
C LYS A 74 -7.84 -28.44 -1.78
N SER A 75 -6.80 -27.68 -2.08
CA SER A 75 -6.76 -26.30 -1.60
C SER A 75 -7.89 -25.54 -2.28
N HIS A 76 -8.74 -24.88 -1.49
CA HIS A 76 -9.74 -23.97 -2.06
C HIS A 76 -9.00 -22.78 -2.68
N LYS A 77 -9.38 -22.40 -3.90
CA LYS A 77 -8.96 -21.17 -4.56
C LYS A 77 -10.17 -20.62 -5.29
N ASN A 78 -10.36 -19.31 -5.23
CA ASN A 78 -11.41 -18.68 -6.00
C ASN A 78 -11.01 -18.69 -7.49
N ASN A 79 -11.72 -19.48 -8.30
CA ASN A 79 -11.37 -19.65 -9.72
C ASN A 79 -11.55 -18.37 -10.52
N ASP A 80 -12.42 -17.47 -10.10
CA ASP A 80 -12.73 -16.25 -10.84
C ASP A 80 -11.67 -15.16 -10.62
N THR A 81 -10.90 -15.25 -9.52
CA THR A 81 -9.93 -14.23 -9.09
C THR A 81 -8.49 -14.74 -9.01
N ALA A 82 -8.25 -16.04 -9.13
CA ALA A 82 -6.92 -16.64 -8.97
C ALA A 82 -5.83 -16.10 -9.91
N LEU A 83 -6.22 -15.57 -11.08
CA LEU A 83 -5.33 -14.99 -12.09
C LEU A 83 -5.33 -13.45 -12.09
N GLU A 84 -6.10 -12.84 -11.18
CA GLU A 84 -6.23 -11.39 -11.02
C GLU A 84 -5.19 -10.86 -10.05
N ALA A 85 -5.05 -9.53 -10.02
CA ALA A 85 -4.18 -8.79 -9.11
C ALA A 85 -2.68 -9.00 -9.33
N ASN A 86 -1.87 -7.98 -9.04
CA ASN A 86 -0.43 -8.09 -9.04
C ASN A 86 0.04 -9.08 -7.95
N ARG A 87 1.22 -9.67 -8.15
CA ARG A 87 1.83 -10.61 -7.20
C ARG A 87 3.06 -10.00 -6.57
N PHE A 88 3.31 -10.32 -5.31
CA PHE A 88 4.50 -9.91 -4.57
C PHE A 88 5.32 -11.14 -4.19
N PHE A 89 6.64 -11.06 -4.34
CA PHE A 89 7.55 -12.17 -4.08
C PHE A 89 7.90 -12.31 -2.58
N PHE A 90 6.91 -12.62 -1.75
CA PHE A 90 7.06 -12.67 -0.29
C PHE A 90 8.17 -13.63 0.16
N GLU A 91 8.19 -14.86 -0.35
CA GLU A 91 9.15 -15.87 0.08
C GLU A 91 10.62 -15.43 -0.15
N GLY A 92 10.89 -14.81 -1.29
CA GLY A 92 12.22 -14.30 -1.62
C GLY A 92 12.63 -13.11 -0.76
N VAL A 93 11.68 -12.21 -0.49
CA VAL A 93 11.92 -11.01 0.32
C VAL A 93 12.17 -11.37 1.79
N VAL A 94 11.38 -12.28 2.37
CA VAL A 94 11.53 -12.71 3.77
C VAL A 94 12.88 -13.39 4.03
N LYS A 95 13.37 -14.15 3.05
CA LYS A 95 14.64 -14.92 3.12
C LYS A 95 15.89 -14.09 2.80
N SER A 96 15.73 -12.88 2.26
CA SER A 96 16.83 -12.02 1.86
C SER A 96 16.88 -10.73 2.70
N ASP A 97 17.93 -9.95 2.51
CA ASP A 97 18.07 -8.64 3.17
C ASP A 97 17.11 -7.59 2.57
N ILE A 98 16.35 -7.91 1.53
CA ILE A 98 15.37 -7.00 0.90
C ILE A 98 14.32 -6.52 1.92
N LYS A 99 13.93 -7.37 2.88
CA LYS A 99 13.00 -6.98 3.95
C LYS A 99 13.49 -5.75 4.74
N ASP A 100 14.80 -5.65 4.97
CA ASP A 100 15.39 -4.51 5.67
C ASP A 100 15.32 -3.24 4.81
N GLY A 101 15.17 -3.40 3.48
CA GLY A 101 15.03 -2.31 2.53
C GLY A 101 13.71 -1.57 2.74
N PHE A 102 12.59 -2.31 2.79
CA PHE A 102 11.27 -1.74 3.08
C PHE A 102 11.27 -1.04 4.45
N HIS A 103 11.84 -1.67 5.48
CA HIS A 103 11.98 -1.07 6.81
C HIS A 103 12.77 0.26 6.78
N LYS A 104 13.94 0.28 6.13
CA LYS A 104 14.77 1.49 6.00
C LYS A 104 14.07 2.60 5.21
N ILE A 105 13.36 2.24 4.14
CA ILE A 105 12.60 3.21 3.33
C ILE A 105 11.46 3.81 4.16
N ARG A 106 10.69 3.00 4.90
CA ARG A 106 9.66 3.50 5.81
C ARG A 106 10.24 4.50 6.81
N LEU A 107 11.32 4.13 7.51
CA LEU A 107 11.99 5.02 8.46
C LEU A 107 12.52 6.31 7.81
N SER A 108 12.93 6.25 6.54
CA SER A 108 13.35 7.42 5.78
C SER A 108 12.16 8.33 5.44
N LEU A 109 11.02 7.76 5.04
CA LEU A 109 9.79 8.52 4.78
C LEU A 109 9.23 9.18 6.05
N GLU A 110 9.32 8.54 7.21
CA GLU A 110 8.94 9.13 8.50
C GLU A 110 9.77 10.36 8.88
N LYS A 111 11.01 10.44 8.38
CA LYS A 111 11.90 11.57 8.64
C LYS A 111 11.67 12.77 7.72
N VAL A 112 10.99 12.61 6.58
CA VAL A 112 10.73 13.69 5.61
C VAL A 112 10.15 14.96 6.26
N PRO A 113 9.14 14.89 7.15
CA PRO A 113 8.59 16.08 7.83
C PRO A 113 9.61 16.86 8.67
N SER A 114 10.71 16.22 9.09
CA SER A 114 11.79 16.88 9.84
C SER A 114 12.68 17.75 8.95
N GLU A 115 12.70 17.48 7.64
CA GLU A 115 13.47 18.25 6.65
C GLU A 115 12.61 19.33 5.99
N VAL A 116 11.36 18.98 5.64
CA VAL A 116 10.39 19.86 4.99
C VAL A 116 9.02 19.64 5.64
N SER A 117 8.35 20.71 6.05
CA SER A 117 6.97 20.59 6.55
C SER A 117 6.06 20.07 5.44
N LEU A 118 5.17 19.13 5.76
CA LEU A 118 4.24 18.58 4.76
C LEU A 118 3.33 19.66 4.17
N ASN A 119 3.01 20.71 4.91
CA ASN A 119 2.27 21.87 4.43
C ASN A 119 3.00 22.65 3.32
N ASP A 120 4.33 22.48 3.17
CA ASP A 120 5.11 23.11 2.09
C ASP A 120 5.07 22.34 0.78
N LEU A 121 4.60 21.10 0.81
CA LEU A 121 4.41 20.26 -0.35
C LEU A 121 3.09 20.63 -1.02
N SER A 122 3.05 20.49 -2.34
CA SER A 122 1.79 20.59 -3.07
C SER A 122 0.83 19.46 -2.69
N LEU A 123 -0.49 19.66 -2.85
CA LEU A 123 -1.49 18.63 -2.53
C LEU A 123 -1.18 17.27 -3.16
N ASP A 124 -0.79 17.27 -4.42
CA ASP A 124 -0.50 16.03 -5.16
C ASP A 124 0.74 15.32 -4.59
N GLU A 125 1.76 16.09 -4.19
CA GLU A 125 2.98 15.56 -3.57
C GLU A 125 2.72 15.02 -2.16
N GLN A 126 1.85 15.67 -1.38
CA GLN A 126 1.42 15.16 -0.09
C GLN A 126 0.65 13.84 -0.23
N LEU A 127 -0.25 13.75 -1.21
CA LEU A 127 -0.99 12.52 -1.47
C LEU A 127 -0.03 11.38 -1.86
N ALA A 128 0.93 11.64 -2.75
CA ALA A 128 1.95 10.66 -3.12
C ALA A 128 2.77 10.20 -1.90
N TYR A 129 3.17 11.12 -1.03
CA TYR A 129 3.86 10.81 0.21
C TYR A 129 3.05 9.86 1.12
N TRP A 130 1.79 10.17 1.38
CA TRP A 130 0.96 9.35 2.27
C TRP A 130 0.69 7.96 1.70
N LEU A 131 0.42 7.85 0.40
CA LEU A 131 0.21 6.57 -0.26
C LEU A 131 1.48 5.70 -0.24
N ASN A 132 2.65 6.30 -0.50
CA ASN A 132 3.92 5.57 -0.45
C ASN A 132 4.29 5.13 0.97
N LEU A 133 4.09 6.00 1.96
CA LEU A 133 4.33 5.65 3.36
C LEU A 133 3.42 4.50 3.80
N TYR A 134 2.12 4.60 3.53
CA TYR A 134 1.15 3.54 3.83
C TYR A 134 1.55 2.22 3.16
N ASN A 135 1.76 2.21 1.84
CA ASN A 135 2.01 0.96 1.11
C ASN A 135 3.34 0.32 1.53
N THR A 136 4.37 1.12 1.80
CA THR A 136 5.67 0.61 2.31
C THR A 136 5.49 -0.02 3.69
N ALA A 137 4.78 0.67 4.59
CA ALA A 137 4.51 0.21 5.94
C ALA A 137 3.63 -1.06 5.96
N MET A 138 2.65 -1.13 5.07
CA MET A 138 1.79 -2.29 4.91
C MET A 138 2.57 -3.51 4.39
N VAL A 139 3.44 -3.32 3.40
CA VAL A 139 4.33 -4.39 2.90
C VAL A 139 5.27 -4.89 4.00
N GLU A 140 5.86 -3.99 4.80
CA GLU A 140 6.69 -4.36 5.95
C GLU A 140 5.93 -5.25 6.94
N LYS A 141 4.71 -4.85 7.34
CA LYS A 141 3.87 -5.67 8.23
C LYS A 141 3.53 -7.04 7.63
N LEU A 142 3.17 -7.10 6.34
CA LEU A 142 2.90 -8.38 5.68
C LEU A 142 4.13 -9.29 5.64
N ILE A 143 5.33 -8.72 5.45
CA ILE A 143 6.60 -9.46 5.49
C ILE A 143 6.87 -10.02 6.90
N GLU A 144 6.62 -9.22 7.95
CA GLU A 144 6.80 -9.63 9.36
C GLU A 144 5.89 -10.80 9.76
N HIS A 145 4.66 -10.81 9.23
CA HIS A 145 3.67 -11.83 9.55
C HIS A 145 3.72 -13.05 8.60
N TYR A 146 4.52 -13.02 7.53
CA TYR A 146 4.63 -14.13 6.60
C TYR A 146 5.21 -15.40 7.25
N PRO A 147 4.69 -16.62 6.98
CA PRO A 147 3.67 -16.96 5.97
C PRO A 147 2.22 -16.84 6.48
N VAL A 148 1.41 -16.08 5.74
CA VAL A 148 -0.04 -15.96 5.94
C VAL A 148 -0.74 -16.33 4.64
N ARG A 149 -1.85 -17.06 4.71
CA ARG A 149 -2.66 -17.45 3.54
C ARG A 149 -3.84 -16.53 3.30
N ASP A 150 -4.50 -16.19 4.40
CA ASP A 150 -5.71 -15.40 4.43
C ASP A 150 -5.44 -14.19 5.32
N THR A 151 -5.64 -12.98 4.79
CA THR A 151 -5.35 -11.75 5.51
C THR A 151 -6.55 -11.23 6.30
N GLU A 152 -7.74 -11.83 6.22
CA GLU A 152 -8.95 -11.30 6.86
C GLU A 152 -8.75 -11.10 8.37
N ASP A 153 -8.35 -12.16 9.08
CA ASP A 153 -8.09 -12.11 10.51
C ASP A 153 -6.92 -11.17 10.87
N LEU A 154 -5.93 -11.04 9.98
CA LEU A 154 -4.78 -10.15 10.19
C LEU A 154 -5.18 -8.66 10.10
N LEU A 155 -6.17 -8.35 9.26
CA LEU A 155 -6.62 -6.98 8.98
C LEU A 155 -7.84 -6.56 9.82
N PHE A 156 -8.72 -7.50 10.17
CA PHE A 156 -10.01 -7.22 10.81
C PHE A 156 -10.28 -8.08 12.06
N GLY A 157 -9.30 -8.86 12.51
CA GLY A 157 -9.36 -9.56 13.79
C GLY A 157 -9.07 -8.65 14.98
N ASP A 158 -9.08 -9.24 16.18
CA ASP A 158 -8.91 -8.52 17.46
C ASP A 158 -7.55 -7.81 17.57
N ASP A 159 -6.50 -8.39 16.98
CA ASP A 159 -5.12 -7.87 16.96
C ASP A 159 -4.76 -7.37 15.54
N SER A 160 -5.61 -6.52 14.96
CA SER A 160 -5.44 -6.00 13.59
C SER A 160 -4.15 -5.17 13.44
N ILE A 161 -3.35 -5.50 12.43
CA ILE A 161 -2.15 -4.71 12.06
C ILE A 161 -2.50 -3.31 11.55
N LEU A 162 -3.75 -3.06 11.18
CA LEU A 162 -4.21 -1.76 10.67
C LEU A 162 -4.33 -0.71 11.79
N GLU A 163 -4.55 -1.16 13.03
CA GLU A 163 -4.71 -0.32 14.22
C GLU A 163 -3.39 -0.12 14.99
N ASP A 164 -2.34 -0.85 14.64
CA ASP A 164 -1.02 -0.73 15.26
C ASP A 164 -0.42 0.67 15.05
N GLU A 165 -0.22 1.43 16.13
CA GLU A 165 0.46 2.74 16.11
C GLU A 165 2.00 2.58 16.07
N PHE A 166 2.55 2.15 14.94
CA PHE A 166 4.00 1.91 14.78
C PHE A 166 4.75 2.95 13.95
N LEU A 167 4.03 3.84 13.27
CA LEU A 167 4.60 4.91 12.45
C LEU A 167 4.75 6.18 13.28
N THR A 168 5.80 6.96 13.04
CA THR A 168 5.96 8.28 13.66
C THR A 168 6.19 9.35 12.60
N VAL A 169 5.23 10.26 12.41
CA VAL A 169 5.30 11.33 11.40
C VAL A 169 5.09 12.68 12.09
N ALA A 170 6.06 13.58 11.97
CA ALA A 170 6.03 14.92 12.59
C ALA A 170 5.70 14.92 14.10
N GLY A 171 6.07 13.85 14.83
CA GLY A 171 5.79 13.71 16.27
C GLY A 171 4.44 13.09 16.62
N TYR A 172 3.64 12.67 15.64
CA TYR A 172 2.41 11.91 15.83
C TYR A 172 2.68 10.43 15.63
N LYS A 173 2.16 9.59 16.55
CA LYS A 173 2.12 8.14 16.35
C LYS A 173 0.91 7.80 15.52
N LEU A 174 1.11 7.09 14.42
CA LEU A 174 0.06 6.77 13.44
C LEU A 174 -0.06 5.27 13.24
N SER A 175 -1.29 4.81 13.08
CA SER A 175 -1.62 3.53 12.48
C SER A 175 -1.82 3.64 10.96
N LEU A 176 -1.96 2.49 10.28
CA LEU A 176 -2.30 2.47 8.86
C LEU A 176 -3.72 3.06 8.65
N ASN A 177 -4.66 2.75 9.54
CA ASN A 177 -6.01 3.30 9.51
C ASN A 177 -6.03 4.82 9.76
N ASP A 178 -5.14 5.35 10.59
CA ASP A 178 -5.00 6.80 10.75
C ASP A 178 -4.60 7.47 9.43
N ILE A 179 -3.62 6.92 8.71
CA ILE A 179 -3.20 7.45 7.41
C ILE A 179 -4.35 7.38 6.39
N GLN A 180 -5.00 6.22 6.27
CA GLN A 180 -6.04 6.01 5.27
C GLN A 180 -7.28 6.86 5.56
N HIS A 181 -7.88 6.70 6.75
CA HIS A 181 -9.18 7.29 7.06
C HIS A 181 -9.06 8.71 7.61
N LYS A 182 -8.20 8.94 8.61
CA LYS A 182 -8.15 10.24 9.30
C LYS A 182 -7.36 11.30 8.56
N ILE A 183 -6.43 10.89 7.70
CA ILE A 183 -5.61 11.82 6.90
C ILE A 183 -6.08 11.86 5.45
N VAL A 184 -5.96 10.76 4.72
CA VAL A 184 -6.15 10.79 3.26
C VAL A 184 -7.61 10.94 2.86
N PHE A 185 -8.53 10.17 3.46
CA PHE A 185 -9.95 10.26 3.12
C PHE A 185 -10.55 11.62 3.52
N GLU A 186 -10.18 12.14 4.70
CA GLU A 186 -10.62 13.45 5.17
C GLU A 186 -10.09 14.59 4.29
N LYS A 187 -8.80 14.57 3.92
CA LYS A 187 -8.17 15.68 3.17
C LYS A 187 -8.43 15.62 1.67
N PHE A 188 -8.36 14.43 1.07
CA PHE A 188 -8.40 14.24 -0.40
C PHE A 188 -9.66 13.49 -0.85
N GLY A 189 -10.10 12.51 -0.07
CA GLY A 189 -11.11 11.53 -0.46
C GLY A 189 -12.51 12.11 -0.68
N LYS A 190 -12.98 13.02 0.20
CA LYS A 190 -14.32 13.62 0.10
C LYS A 190 -14.62 14.28 -1.26
N LYS A 191 -13.59 14.80 -1.94
CA LYS A 191 -13.72 15.39 -3.29
C LYS A 191 -13.32 14.44 -4.40
N LYS A 192 -12.46 13.46 -4.11
CA LYS A 192 -11.85 12.56 -5.09
C LYS A 192 -11.80 11.14 -4.52
N PRO A 193 -12.91 10.38 -4.59
CA PRO A 193 -12.96 9.01 -4.06
C PRO A 193 -11.92 8.05 -4.68
N ILE A 194 -11.40 8.37 -5.87
CA ILE A 194 -10.34 7.62 -6.56
C ILE A 194 -9.10 7.34 -5.68
N VAL A 195 -8.86 8.13 -4.63
CA VAL A 195 -7.76 7.87 -3.68
C VAL A 195 -7.85 6.51 -3.00
N MET A 196 -9.03 5.89 -2.91
CA MET A 196 -9.17 4.54 -2.35
C MET A 196 -8.26 3.53 -3.06
N TYR A 197 -8.13 3.62 -4.39
CA TYR A 197 -7.34 2.67 -5.17
C TYR A 197 -5.81 2.79 -4.96
N GLY A 198 -5.39 3.72 -4.12
CA GLY A 198 -4.00 3.87 -3.69
C GLY A 198 -3.59 2.96 -2.53
N PHE A 199 -4.54 2.34 -1.84
CA PHE A 199 -4.29 1.57 -0.61
C PHE A 199 -4.28 0.06 -0.88
N TYR A 200 -3.10 -0.53 -0.83
CA TYR A 200 -2.90 -1.97 -0.96
C TYR A 200 -3.06 -2.68 0.39
N GLN A 201 -3.74 -3.83 0.43
CA GLN A 201 -3.97 -4.58 1.69
C GLN A 201 -3.35 -5.98 1.71
N GLY A 202 -2.56 -6.36 0.70
CA GLY A 202 -1.92 -7.67 0.69
C GLY A 202 -2.80 -8.83 0.23
N ASN A 203 -4.06 -8.57 -0.12
CA ASN A 203 -4.99 -9.60 -0.59
C ASN A 203 -5.49 -9.35 -2.01
N ILE A 204 -5.88 -10.44 -2.69
CA ILE A 204 -6.37 -10.39 -4.07
C ILE A 204 -7.59 -9.48 -4.19
N GLY A 205 -8.47 -9.42 -3.19
CA GLY A 205 -9.70 -8.62 -3.17
C GLY A 205 -9.52 -7.09 -3.07
N SER A 206 -8.30 -6.61 -2.82
CA SER A 206 -7.95 -5.18 -2.64
C SER A 206 -7.25 -4.58 -3.87
N PRO A 207 -7.15 -3.25 -4.03
CA PRO A 207 -6.44 -2.63 -5.16
C PRO A 207 -4.99 -3.09 -5.31
N ASN A 208 -4.44 -3.01 -6.53
CA ASN A 208 -3.09 -3.49 -6.82
C ASN A 208 -1.99 -2.69 -6.09
N LEU A 209 -0.97 -3.41 -5.60
CA LEU A 209 0.34 -2.83 -5.40
C LEU A 209 0.99 -2.59 -6.75
N ARG A 210 1.39 -1.36 -7.02
CA ARG A 210 2.10 -0.97 -8.23
C ARG A 210 3.57 -1.39 -8.14
N ASP A 211 4.19 -1.62 -9.30
CA ASP A 211 5.62 -1.87 -9.46
C ASP A 211 6.46 -0.57 -9.41
N GLU A 212 5.81 0.57 -9.21
CA GLU A 212 6.43 1.88 -9.01
C GLU A 212 5.74 2.65 -7.87
N ALA A 213 6.49 3.57 -7.26
CA ALA A 213 5.98 4.47 -6.24
C ALA A 213 5.05 5.55 -6.84
N TYR A 214 4.16 6.07 -6.01
CA TYR A 214 3.37 7.25 -6.34
C TYR A 214 4.24 8.49 -6.44
N LYS A 215 4.03 9.34 -7.44
CA LYS A 215 4.78 10.59 -7.64
C LYS A 215 3.82 11.75 -7.76
N GLY A 216 4.03 12.87 -7.04
CA GLY A 216 3.06 13.96 -7.03
C GLY A 216 2.73 14.50 -8.42
N SER A 217 3.69 14.50 -9.36
CA SER A 217 3.43 14.93 -10.74
C SER A 217 2.43 14.07 -11.52
N LYS A 218 2.18 12.83 -11.09
CA LYS A 218 1.28 11.87 -11.77
C LYS A 218 0.40 11.04 -10.85
N VAL A 219 0.29 11.38 -9.56
CA VAL A 219 -0.39 10.55 -8.54
C VAL A 219 -1.83 10.22 -8.92
N TYR A 220 -2.60 11.20 -9.41
CA TYR A 220 -3.98 10.96 -9.84
C TYR A 220 -4.07 10.09 -11.10
N HIS A 221 -3.10 10.18 -12.01
CA HIS A 221 -3.04 9.29 -13.18
C HIS A 221 -2.80 7.85 -12.73
N GLN A 222 -1.85 7.64 -11.81
CA GLN A 222 -1.56 6.32 -11.24
C GLN A 222 -2.76 5.75 -10.48
N LEU A 223 -3.50 6.58 -9.75
CA LEU A 223 -4.73 6.19 -9.05
C LEU A 223 -5.85 5.82 -10.03
N VAL A 224 -6.02 6.57 -11.11
CA VAL A 224 -6.99 6.25 -12.16
C VAL A 224 -6.67 4.93 -12.83
N GLU A 225 -5.41 4.67 -13.20
CA GLU A 225 -4.99 3.38 -13.76
C GLU A 225 -5.31 2.21 -12.83
N ASN A 226 -4.98 2.34 -11.54
CA ASN A 226 -5.30 1.33 -10.53
C ASN A 226 -6.82 1.15 -10.36
N GLY A 227 -7.59 2.24 -10.40
CA GLY A 227 -9.05 2.21 -10.32
C GLY A 227 -9.68 1.53 -11.52
N GLU A 228 -9.25 1.86 -12.73
CA GLU A 228 -9.71 1.21 -13.97
C GLU A 228 -9.39 -0.29 -13.96
N GLU A 229 -8.17 -0.69 -13.57
CA GLU A 229 -7.84 -2.11 -13.45
C GLU A 229 -8.76 -2.81 -12.44
N PHE A 230 -8.90 -2.25 -11.25
CA PHE A 230 -9.67 -2.88 -10.18
C PHE A 230 -11.15 -2.96 -10.54
N VAL A 231 -11.78 -1.86 -10.97
CA VAL A 231 -13.19 -1.79 -11.36
C VAL A 231 -13.50 -2.80 -12.47
N ASN A 232 -12.61 -2.97 -13.44
CA ASN A 232 -12.85 -3.86 -14.56
C ASN A 232 -12.49 -5.33 -14.31
N SER A 233 -11.96 -5.66 -13.14
CA SER A 233 -11.59 -7.03 -12.76
C SER A 233 -12.74 -7.85 -12.15
N ASN A 234 -12.58 -9.18 -12.09
CA ASN A 234 -13.54 -10.05 -11.38
C ASN A 234 -13.56 -9.84 -9.87
N ARG A 235 -12.52 -9.21 -9.29
CA ARG A 235 -12.43 -8.88 -7.86
C ARG A 235 -13.08 -7.54 -7.52
N GLY A 236 -13.13 -6.58 -8.45
CA GLY A 236 -13.78 -5.28 -8.23
C GLY A 236 -15.30 -5.36 -8.42
N MET A 237 -15.76 -5.84 -9.56
CA MET A 237 -17.20 -6.06 -9.78
C MET A 237 -17.52 -7.21 -10.74
N GLN A 238 -18.72 -7.77 -10.56
CA GLN A 238 -19.26 -8.84 -11.39
C GLN A 238 -20.75 -8.61 -11.65
N ILE A 239 -21.18 -8.87 -12.87
CA ILE A 239 -22.59 -8.90 -13.23
C ILE A 239 -23.03 -10.36 -13.29
N LYS A 240 -23.91 -10.77 -12.39
CA LYS A 240 -24.47 -12.14 -12.39
C LYS A 240 -25.93 -12.13 -12.83
N ARG A 241 -26.51 -13.34 -12.92
CA ARG A 241 -27.89 -13.63 -13.36
C ARG A 241 -28.89 -12.56 -12.93
N LYS A 242 -29.76 -12.16 -13.87
CA LYS A 242 -30.84 -11.18 -13.70
C LYS A 242 -30.34 -9.74 -13.45
N ASN A 243 -29.24 -9.34 -14.09
CA ASN A 243 -28.67 -7.98 -14.03
C ASN A 243 -28.45 -7.52 -12.59
N ARG A 244 -27.81 -8.38 -11.80
CA ARG A 244 -27.42 -8.05 -10.42
C ARG A 244 -25.95 -7.68 -10.42
N LEU A 245 -25.66 -6.49 -9.94
CA LEU A 245 -24.31 -5.98 -9.74
C LEU A 245 -23.80 -6.45 -8.38
N TYR A 246 -22.72 -7.21 -8.43
CA TYR A 246 -21.94 -7.63 -7.28
C TYR A 246 -20.67 -6.79 -7.24
N VAL A 247 -20.36 -6.23 -6.08
CA VAL A 247 -19.17 -5.39 -5.89
C VAL A 247 -18.29 -5.94 -4.77
N SER A 248 -17.01 -5.56 -4.80
CA SER A 248 -16.03 -5.89 -3.76
C SER A 248 -16.44 -5.40 -2.38
N LYS A 249 -16.18 -6.20 -1.35
CA LYS A 249 -16.20 -5.76 0.05
C LYS A 249 -15.21 -4.61 0.30
N TYR A 250 -14.19 -4.44 -0.53
CA TYR A 250 -13.28 -3.29 -0.45
C TYR A 250 -14.04 -1.95 -0.53
N TYR A 251 -15.13 -1.87 -1.30
CA TYR A 251 -15.92 -0.65 -1.38
C TYR A 251 -16.64 -0.32 -0.08
N GLU A 252 -17.07 -1.33 0.68
CA GLU A 252 -17.69 -1.16 2.00
C GLU A 252 -16.70 -0.50 2.98
N GLN A 253 -15.41 -0.88 2.89
CA GLN A 253 -14.35 -0.26 3.71
C GLN A 253 -14.11 1.21 3.35
N ALA A 254 -14.46 1.61 2.12
CA ALA A 254 -14.37 2.97 1.62
C ALA A 254 -15.71 3.73 1.69
N GLU A 255 -16.71 3.21 2.41
CA GLU A 255 -18.06 3.79 2.47
C GLU A 255 -18.05 5.27 2.90
N SER A 256 -17.14 5.66 3.80
CA SER A 256 -17.05 7.05 4.29
C SER A 256 -16.69 8.09 3.23
N LEU A 257 -16.26 7.66 2.03
CA LEU A 257 -16.01 8.54 0.88
C LEU A 257 -17.29 8.95 0.16
N PHE A 258 -18.40 8.29 0.42
CA PHE A 258 -19.67 8.44 -0.27
C PHE A 258 -20.75 8.94 0.68
N SER A 259 -21.59 9.87 0.23
CA SER A 259 -22.68 10.41 1.06
C SER A 259 -23.93 9.53 0.95
N ASP A 260 -24.22 9.06 -0.27
CA ASP A 260 -25.21 8.03 -0.55
C ASP A 260 -24.47 6.84 -1.16
N PHE A 261 -24.08 5.90 -0.31
CA PHE A 261 -23.14 4.84 -0.67
C PHE A 261 -23.51 4.08 -1.95
N GLU A 262 -24.75 3.61 -2.09
CA GLU A 262 -25.12 2.83 -3.29
C GLU A 262 -25.15 3.70 -4.56
N ASN A 263 -25.72 4.90 -4.48
CA ASN A 263 -25.89 5.75 -5.66
C ASN A 263 -24.56 6.36 -6.12
N ASP A 264 -23.78 6.91 -5.19
CA ASP A 264 -22.50 7.53 -5.50
C ASP A 264 -21.47 6.49 -5.97
N LEU A 265 -21.47 5.29 -5.38
CA LEU A 265 -20.61 4.20 -5.84
C LEU A 265 -21.00 3.71 -7.22
N ARG A 266 -22.31 3.65 -7.56
CA ARG A 266 -22.73 3.30 -8.93
C ARG A 266 -22.24 4.32 -9.95
N GLU A 267 -22.33 5.61 -9.64
CA GLU A 267 -21.79 6.68 -10.51
C GLU A 267 -20.27 6.53 -10.66
N HIS A 268 -19.58 6.31 -9.54
CA HIS A 268 -18.14 6.07 -9.54
C HIS A 268 -17.75 4.86 -10.41
N LEU A 269 -18.45 3.73 -10.26
CA LEU A 269 -18.22 2.54 -11.08
C LEU A 269 -18.55 2.80 -12.57
N GLU A 270 -19.58 3.59 -12.88
CA GLU A 270 -19.92 3.96 -14.26
C GLU A 270 -18.80 4.79 -14.91
N ASP A 271 -18.09 5.62 -14.16
CA ASP A 271 -17.00 6.46 -14.67
C ASP A 271 -15.76 5.66 -15.07
N TYR A 272 -15.42 4.60 -14.31
CA TYR A 272 -14.23 3.77 -14.55
C TYR A 272 -14.51 2.44 -15.26
N ALA A 273 -15.77 2.05 -15.43
CA ALA A 273 -16.12 0.85 -16.16
C ALA A 273 -15.91 1.00 -17.68
N GLU A 274 -15.28 -0.01 -18.28
CA GLU A 274 -15.02 -0.06 -19.71
C GLU A 274 -16.13 -0.84 -20.47
N GLY A 275 -16.37 -0.45 -21.73
CA GLY A 275 -17.18 -1.20 -22.69
C GLY A 275 -18.61 -1.53 -22.22
N GLN A 276 -18.98 -2.81 -22.32
CA GLN A 276 -20.32 -3.30 -21.95
C GLN A 276 -20.61 -3.11 -20.45
N MET A 277 -19.56 -3.12 -19.61
CA MET A 277 -19.73 -3.13 -18.17
C MET A 277 -20.26 -1.80 -17.63
N LYS A 278 -19.92 -0.69 -18.30
CA LYS A 278 -20.54 0.62 -18.06
C LYS A 278 -22.06 0.57 -18.17
N SER A 279 -22.58 -0.09 -19.22
CA SER A 279 -24.02 -0.26 -19.40
C SER A 279 -24.60 -1.20 -18.36
N ASP A 280 -23.89 -2.27 -18.01
CA ASP A 280 -24.38 -3.24 -17.05
C ASP A 280 -24.51 -2.67 -15.63
N VAL A 281 -23.57 -1.81 -15.21
CA VAL A 281 -23.65 -1.06 -13.94
C VAL A 281 -24.87 -0.13 -13.95
N LYS A 282 -25.03 0.64 -15.02
CA LYS A 282 -26.14 1.60 -15.18
C LYS A 282 -27.52 0.93 -15.11
N TYR A 283 -27.67 -0.24 -15.73
CA TYR A 283 -28.96 -0.94 -15.83
C TYR A 283 -29.12 -2.07 -14.80
N ALA A 284 -28.19 -2.23 -13.86
CA ALA A 284 -28.29 -3.23 -12.82
C ALA A 284 -29.45 -2.94 -11.86
N LYS A 285 -30.38 -3.90 -11.74
CA LYS A 285 -31.60 -3.77 -10.93
C LYS A 285 -31.38 -3.96 -9.43
N ARG A 286 -30.27 -4.59 -9.06
CA ARG A 286 -29.91 -4.88 -7.68
C ARG A 286 -28.43 -4.64 -7.50
N PHE A 287 -28.07 -4.09 -6.36
CA PHE A 287 -26.72 -3.91 -5.88
C PHE A 287 -26.49 -4.85 -4.70
N LYS A 288 -25.32 -5.50 -4.67
CA LYS A 288 -24.92 -6.38 -3.56
C LYS A 288 -23.41 -6.32 -3.36
N ILE A 289 -22.98 -6.13 -2.12
CA ILE A 289 -21.60 -6.33 -1.70
C ILE A 289 -21.43 -7.81 -1.36
N ASP A 290 -20.51 -8.50 -2.03
CA ASP A 290 -20.36 -9.98 -1.89
C ASP A 290 -19.02 -10.51 -2.41
N ILE A 291 -18.30 -9.73 -3.22
CA ILE A 291 -17.04 -10.20 -3.78
C ILE A 291 -15.96 -10.00 -2.72
N GLU A 292 -15.34 -11.09 -2.30
CA GLU A 292 -14.22 -11.08 -1.38
C GLU A 292 -13.21 -12.15 -1.79
N ASP A 293 -11.94 -11.83 -1.64
CA ASP A 293 -10.83 -12.77 -1.79
C ASP A 293 -9.68 -12.30 -0.90
N TRP A 294 -9.67 -12.79 0.33
CA TRP A 294 -8.66 -12.47 1.34
C TRP A 294 -7.35 -13.25 1.16
N SER A 295 -7.24 -14.04 0.10
CA SER A 295 -6.00 -14.76 -0.21
C SER A 295 -4.85 -13.78 -0.41
N ILE A 296 -3.71 -14.05 0.21
CA ILE A 296 -2.51 -13.23 0.06
C ILE A 296 -2.07 -13.15 -1.41
N THR A 297 -1.59 -12.01 -1.85
CA THR A 297 -1.04 -11.77 -3.21
C THR A 297 0.38 -12.33 -3.39
N ASP A 298 0.62 -13.57 -2.96
CA ASP A 298 1.92 -14.24 -3.10
C ASP A 298 2.07 -14.95 -4.47
N LEU A 299 3.26 -14.88 -5.04
CA LEU A 299 3.58 -15.46 -6.35
C LEU A 299 3.52 -17.00 -6.34
N TYR A 300 4.11 -17.64 -5.34
CA TYR A 300 4.18 -19.10 -5.27
C TYR A 300 2.96 -19.71 -4.58
N GLY A 301 2.21 -18.86 -3.87
CA GLY A 301 1.07 -19.24 -3.06
C GLY A 301 1.56 -19.88 -1.77
N THR A 302 1.13 -19.34 -0.65
CA THR A 302 1.30 -19.92 0.71
C THR A 302 0.48 -21.22 0.90
N ASP A 303 0.03 -21.83 -0.19
CA ASP A 303 -0.85 -22.96 -0.19
C ASP A 303 -0.11 -24.28 0.03
N ARG A 304 -0.71 -25.13 0.85
CA ARG A 304 -0.28 -26.52 0.99
C ARG A 304 -0.61 -27.27 -0.29
N ASP A 305 0.42 -27.74 -0.99
CA ASP A 305 0.24 -28.72 -2.05
C ASP A 305 -0.14 -30.07 -1.41
N TYR A 306 -1.37 -30.51 -1.66
CA TYR A 306 -1.81 -31.83 -1.25
C TYR A 306 -1.27 -32.82 -2.27
N GLY A 307 -0.02 -33.23 -2.07
CA GLY A 307 0.71 -34.15 -2.94
C GLY A 307 -0.10 -35.42 -3.26
N GLY A 308 -0.03 -35.81 -4.54
CA GLY A 308 -0.52 -37.08 -5.02
C GLY A 308 0.19 -38.20 -4.29
N SER A 309 -0.59 -39.11 -3.70
CA SER A 309 -0.05 -40.36 -3.18
C SER A 309 0.77 -41.01 -4.30
N ALA A 310 2.06 -41.27 -4.04
CA ALA A 310 2.86 -42.13 -4.90
C ALA A 310 2.15 -43.48 -4.92
N SER A 311 1.36 -43.70 -5.97
CA SER A 311 0.60 -44.92 -6.10
C SER A 311 1.61 -46.05 -6.26
N THR A 312 1.75 -46.89 -5.24
CA THR A 312 2.72 -47.98 -5.20
C THR A 312 2.35 -49.14 -6.12
N ASN A 313 1.32 -48.97 -6.97
CA ASN A 313 0.90 -49.98 -7.91
C ASN A 313 1.74 -49.90 -9.21
N PRO A 314 2.11 -51.05 -9.83
CA PRO A 314 2.91 -51.06 -11.06
C PRO A 314 2.24 -50.40 -12.29
N ALA A 315 0.91 -50.32 -12.33
CA ALA A 315 0.15 -49.76 -13.45
C ALA A 315 0.13 -48.21 -13.45
N ALA A 316 0.22 -47.58 -12.28
CA ALA A 316 0.25 -46.14 -12.11
C ALA A 316 1.64 -45.55 -12.44
N MET A 317 2.71 -46.30 -12.18
CA MET A 317 4.08 -45.98 -12.60
C MET A 317 4.23 -45.89 -14.12
N LEU A 318 3.48 -46.71 -14.86
CA LEU A 318 3.50 -46.72 -16.33
C LEU A 318 2.87 -45.46 -16.94
N ASN A 319 1.84 -44.90 -16.30
CA ASN A 319 1.22 -43.62 -16.71
C ASN A 319 2.03 -42.39 -16.26
N ALA A 320 2.79 -42.49 -15.17
CA ALA A 320 3.68 -41.42 -14.73
C ALA A 320 4.82 -41.17 -15.74
N VAL A 321 5.34 -42.22 -16.38
CA VAL A 321 6.36 -42.11 -17.45
C VAL A 321 5.83 -41.41 -18.70
N VAL A 322 4.56 -41.62 -19.07
CA VAL A 322 3.95 -40.99 -20.24
C VAL A 322 3.61 -39.51 -19.99
N SER A 323 3.32 -39.15 -18.74
CA SER A 323 2.94 -37.78 -18.34
C SER A 323 4.13 -36.85 -18.11
N ASN A 324 5.35 -37.38 -18.00
CA ASN A 324 6.57 -36.63 -17.73
C ASN A 324 7.13 -35.83 -18.94
N SER A 325 6.32 -35.63 -19.99
CA SER A 325 6.66 -34.79 -21.15
C SER A 325 6.43 -33.30 -20.89
N ALA A 326 5.92 -32.92 -19.72
CA ALA A 326 5.83 -31.53 -19.27
C ALA A 326 6.63 -31.36 -17.97
N VAL A 327 7.84 -30.82 -18.12
CA VAL A 327 8.75 -30.24 -17.09
C VAL A 327 8.98 -31.07 -15.81
N PRO A 328 10.20 -31.58 -15.55
CA PRO A 328 10.46 -32.37 -14.36
C PRO A 328 10.51 -31.49 -13.11
N ILE A 329 9.64 -31.76 -12.14
CA ILE A 329 9.81 -31.34 -10.75
C ILE A 329 10.48 -32.52 -10.02
N GLY A 330 11.76 -32.34 -9.67
CA GLY A 330 12.56 -33.36 -8.98
C GLY A 330 12.08 -33.60 -7.54
N PRO A 331 12.27 -34.82 -7.01
CA PRO A 331 11.97 -35.13 -5.63
C PRO A 331 13.21 -34.82 -4.79
N GLU A 332 13.26 -33.62 -4.21
CA GLU A 332 14.00 -33.29 -2.99
C GLU A 332 13.86 -31.79 -2.73
N GLY A 333 13.83 -31.42 -1.45
CA GLY A 333 13.59 -30.05 -0.94
C GLY A 333 14.68 -29.04 -1.24
N SER A 334 15.01 -28.87 -2.52
CA SER A 334 15.75 -27.75 -3.06
C SER A 334 15.09 -27.40 -4.38
N GLY A 335 14.08 -26.54 -4.31
CA GLY A 335 13.65 -25.81 -5.49
C GLY A 335 14.86 -25.03 -6.00
N ALA A 336 15.51 -25.57 -7.03
CA ALA A 336 16.37 -24.83 -7.92
C ALA A 336 15.47 -23.84 -8.69
N GLY A 337 14.98 -22.84 -7.96
CA GLY A 337 14.36 -21.67 -8.51
C GLY A 337 15.45 -20.84 -9.16
N ILE A 338 15.37 -20.73 -10.48
CA ILE A 338 16.06 -19.71 -11.25
C ILE A 338 15.73 -18.36 -10.60
N GLY A 339 16.61 -17.85 -9.74
CA GLY A 339 16.36 -16.62 -8.98
C GLY A 339 17.24 -16.42 -7.75
N ALA A 340 17.58 -17.48 -7.01
CA ALA A 340 18.32 -17.31 -5.75
C ALA A 340 19.79 -16.90 -5.93
N VAL A 341 20.41 -17.24 -7.07
CA VAL A 341 21.87 -17.18 -7.23
C VAL A 341 22.40 -15.78 -7.61
N ASN A 342 21.53 -14.81 -7.96
CA ASN A 342 21.94 -13.44 -8.29
C ASN A 342 21.24 -12.32 -7.51
N VAL A 343 20.20 -12.62 -6.72
CA VAL A 343 19.51 -11.60 -5.91
C VAL A 343 20.46 -11.05 -4.83
N SER A 344 21.24 -11.90 -4.16
CA SER A 344 22.16 -11.48 -3.08
C SER A 344 23.22 -10.45 -3.53
N HIS A 345 23.78 -10.58 -4.74
CA HIS A 345 24.77 -9.61 -5.23
C HIS A 345 24.13 -8.30 -5.73
N ILE A 346 22.91 -8.38 -6.26
CA ILE A 346 22.14 -7.20 -6.66
C ILE A 346 21.70 -6.42 -5.41
N THR A 347 21.29 -7.13 -4.34
CA THR A 347 20.83 -6.53 -3.08
C THR A 347 21.92 -5.74 -2.36
N ASP A 348 23.16 -6.25 -2.32
CA ASP A 348 24.27 -5.52 -1.69
C ASP A 348 24.55 -4.19 -2.41
N SER A 349 24.56 -4.22 -3.76
CA SER A 349 24.81 -3.02 -4.57
C SER A 349 23.68 -1.99 -4.52
N ILE A 350 22.43 -2.44 -4.32
CA ILE A 350 21.26 -1.58 -4.20
C ILE A 350 21.16 -1.04 -2.78
N MET A 351 21.30 -1.87 -1.74
CA MET A 351 21.35 -1.40 -0.35
C MET A 351 22.44 -0.36 -0.12
N MET A 352 23.62 -0.57 -0.71
CA MET A 352 24.70 0.41 -0.64
C MET A 352 24.39 1.69 -1.41
N ARG A 353 23.52 1.64 -2.43
CA ARG A 353 23.07 2.82 -3.21
C ARG A 353 21.84 3.50 -2.60
N THR A 354 20.91 2.78 -1.99
CA THR A 354 19.71 3.35 -1.35
C THR A 354 20.05 4.04 -0.02
N MET A 355 21.18 3.69 0.61
CA MET A 355 21.68 4.37 1.80
C MET A 355 22.23 5.79 1.54
N ASP A 356 22.60 6.13 0.30
CA ASP A 356 23.39 7.34 -0.01
C ASP A 356 22.60 8.48 -0.68
N PHE A 357 21.34 8.29 -1.06
CA PHE A 357 20.53 9.36 -1.64
C PHE A 357 19.53 9.90 -0.62
N GLY A 358 19.73 11.15 -0.19
CA GLY A 358 18.69 11.91 0.50
C GLY A 358 17.41 11.99 -0.35
N ARG A 359 16.25 12.16 0.31
CA ARG A 359 14.94 12.28 -0.36
C ARG A 359 14.83 13.51 -1.26
N PHE A 360 15.74 14.47 -1.12
CA PHE A 360 15.80 15.71 -1.86
C PHE A 360 17.15 15.87 -2.56
N SER A 361 17.13 16.42 -3.77
CA SER A 361 18.37 16.75 -4.48
C SER A 361 19.16 17.84 -3.74
N PRO A 362 20.49 17.96 -3.93
CA PRO A 362 21.30 18.99 -3.28
C PRO A 362 20.79 20.42 -3.54
N GLU A 363 20.35 20.69 -4.77
CA GLU A 363 19.74 21.98 -5.15
C GLU A 363 18.43 22.23 -4.39
N MET A 364 17.62 21.19 -4.22
CA MET A 364 16.36 21.27 -3.48
C MET A 364 16.61 21.48 -1.98
N LEU A 365 17.61 20.83 -1.39
CA LEU A 365 18.01 21.05 -0.01
C LEU A 365 18.46 22.49 0.23
N GLU A 366 19.23 23.08 -0.69
CA GLU A 366 19.62 24.49 -0.60
C GLU A 366 18.38 25.40 -0.62
N LYS A 367 17.41 25.10 -1.48
CA LYS A 367 16.15 25.82 -1.56
C LYS A 367 15.30 25.67 -0.30
N ILE A 368 15.16 24.45 0.22
CA ILE A 368 14.48 24.15 1.50
C ILE A 368 15.12 24.95 2.63
N LYS A 369 16.46 24.95 2.71
CA LYS A 369 17.19 25.74 3.70
C LYS A 369 16.90 27.24 3.60
N LYS A 370 16.87 27.79 2.38
CA LYS A 370 16.49 29.19 2.13
C LYS A 370 15.05 29.48 2.56
N LEU A 371 14.10 28.58 2.30
CA LEU A 371 12.71 28.72 2.73
C LEU A 371 12.58 28.68 4.26
N ASN A 372 13.29 27.77 4.92
CA ASN A 372 13.31 27.67 6.38
C ASN A 372 13.92 28.91 7.04
N LEU A 373 15.01 29.46 6.48
CA LEU A 373 15.59 30.74 6.94
C LEU A 373 14.59 31.89 6.79
N LYS A 374 13.92 31.99 5.64
CA LYS A 374 12.88 33.01 5.41
C LYS A 374 11.73 32.90 6.43
N ARG A 375 11.36 31.69 6.88
CA ARG A 375 10.37 31.53 7.95
C ARG A 375 10.87 32.01 9.29
N GLN A 376 12.10 31.69 9.65
CA GLN A 376 12.70 32.20 10.88
C GLN A 376 12.69 33.73 10.88
N ASP A 377 13.07 34.35 9.76
CA ASP A 377 13.03 35.82 9.60
C ASP A 377 11.59 36.38 9.70
N ASN A 378 10.62 35.73 9.06
CA ASN A 378 9.21 36.15 9.09
C ASN A 378 8.50 35.86 10.43
N SER A 379 9.05 34.96 11.26
CA SER A 379 8.52 34.65 12.60
C SER A 379 8.91 35.68 13.66
N GLY A 380 9.72 36.69 13.29
CA GLY A 380 10.00 37.84 14.12
C GLY A 380 8.73 38.62 14.43
N SER A 381 8.41 38.77 15.71
CA SER A 381 7.21 39.41 16.25
C SER A 381 6.90 40.76 15.61
N VAL A 382 5.73 40.90 14.99
CA VAL A 382 5.15 42.20 14.65
C VAL A 382 4.53 42.78 15.92
N GLU A 383 5.22 43.70 16.59
CA GLU A 383 4.59 44.55 17.61
C GLU A 383 3.59 45.48 16.92
N ILE A 384 2.31 45.12 16.95
CA ILE A 384 1.23 46.03 16.57
C ILE A 384 1.13 47.08 17.67
N LYS A 385 1.77 48.24 17.47
CA LYS A 385 1.48 49.44 18.24
C LYS A 385 0.13 49.97 17.77
N ASP A 386 -0.92 49.63 18.50
CA ASP A 386 -2.18 50.34 18.40
C ASP A 386 -1.90 51.82 18.74
N LEU A 387 -2.09 52.70 17.75
CA LEU A 387 -2.07 54.13 17.97
C LEU A 387 -3.37 54.49 18.69
N ASP A 388 -3.27 54.84 19.97
CA ASP A 388 -4.37 55.43 20.73
C ASP A 388 -5.00 56.57 19.93
N SER A 389 -6.24 56.37 19.50
CA SER A 389 -7.05 57.42 18.89
C SER A 389 -7.42 58.44 19.96
N LYS A 390 -6.56 59.45 20.17
CA LYS A 390 -6.96 60.72 20.75
C LYS A 390 -7.34 61.68 19.63
N ASN A 391 -8.64 61.88 19.45
CA ASN A 391 -9.28 63.20 19.45
C ASN A 391 -10.80 63.05 19.51
#